data_AF-A0A3D5GI68-F1
#
_entry.id   AF-A0A3D5GI68-F1
#
_cell.length_a   1.000
_cell.length_b   1.000
_cell.length_c   1.000
_cell.angle_alpha   90.00
_cell.angle_beta   90.00
_cell.angle_gamma   90.00
#
_symmetry.space_group_name_H-M   'P 1'
#
loop_
_entity.id
_entity.type
_entity.pdbx_description
1 polymer ?
#
loop_
_entity_poly.entity_id
_entity_poly.type
_entity_poly.pdbx_seq_one_letter_code
_entity_poly.pdbx_strand_id
1 'polypeptide(L)' 'MKPHTESTKGRLLVASPTLLDPNFHRTVVLMLEHNHDGAIGVVLNRSRFVGGSEAVPLWADRLAHPCQLHDGG' A
#
# COMPACT_ATOMS: atom_id res chain seq x y z
N MET A 1 -22.03 -8.25 9.39
CA MET A 1 -20.62 -8.39 8.93
C MET A 1 -19.95 -9.34 9.91
N LYS A 2 -19.49 -10.52 9.49
CA LYS A 2 -18.81 -11.45 10.41
C LYS A 2 -17.42 -10.90 10.71
N PRO A 3 -16.94 -10.86 11.96
CA PRO A 3 -15.55 -10.53 12.22
C PRO A 3 -14.68 -11.61 11.59
N HIS A 4 -13.75 -11.22 10.72
CA HIS A 4 -12.65 -12.09 10.35
C HIS A 4 -11.64 -11.99 11.50
N THR A 5 -11.68 -12.97 12.40
CA THR A 5 -10.68 -13.18 13.45
C THR A 5 -9.33 -13.69 12.91
N GLU A 6 -9.19 -13.72 11.58
CA GLU A 6 -8.01 -14.21 10.87
C GLU A 6 -7.11 -13.05 10.45
N SER A 7 -5.81 -13.31 10.42
CA SER A 7 -4.82 -12.35 9.91
C SER A 7 -5.21 -11.84 8.52
N THR A 8 -5.01 -10.53 8.32
CA THR A 8 -5.25 -9.88 7.02
C THR A 8 -4.00 -9.86 6.14
N LYS A 9 -2.90 -10.51 6.55
CA LYS A 9 -1.67 -10.60 5.73
C LYS A 9 -1.98 -11.10 4.31
N GLY A 10 -1.39 -10.43 3.31
CA GLY A 10 -1.60 -10.72 1.89
C GLY A 10 -2.95 -10.24 1.33
N ARG A 11 -3.81 -9.62 2.14
CA ARG A 11 -5.06 -9.00 1.68
C ARG A 11 -4.82 -7.56 1.27
N LEU A 12 -5.69 -7.07 0.38
CA LEU A 12 -5.85 -5.65 0.11
C LEU A 12 -6.95 -5.09 1.02
N LEU A 13 -6.64 -4.03 1.75
CA LEU A 13 -7.62 -3.23 2.47
C LEU A 13 -7.99 -2.03 1.61
N VAL A 14 -9.28 -1.92 1.27
CA VAL A 14 -9.80 -0.82 0.45
C VAL A 14 -10.52 0.15 1.38
N ALA A 15 -10.09 1.41 1.37
CA ALA A 15 -10.73 2.45 2.16
C ALA A 15 -12.18 2.66 1.70
N SER A 16 -13.10 2.71 2.67
CA SER A 16 -14.48 3.12 2.40
C SER A 16 -14.50 4.52 1.78
N PRO A 17 -15.37 4.81 0.79
CA PRO A 17 -15.54 6.18 0.27
C PRO A 17 -15.88 7.22 1.34
N THR A 18 -16.46 6.79 2.47
CA THR A 18 -16.81 7.65 3.61
C THR A 18 -15.66 7.87 4.59
N LEU A 19 -14.52 7.17 4.44
CA LEU A 19 -13.36 7.34 5.32
C LEU A 19 -12.59 8.59 4.91
N LEU A 20 -12.72 9.66 5.70
CA LEU A 20 -12.16 10.98 5.40
C LEU A 20 -10.78 11.24 6.02
N ASP A 21 -10.21 10.27 6.76
CA ASP A 21 -8.86 10.40 7.32
C ASP A 21 -7.86 10.62 6.18
N PRO A 22 -7.07 11.71 6.18
CA PRO A 22 -6.16 12.03 5.08
C PRO A 22 -5.09 10.96 4.85
N ASN A 23 -4.72 10.17 5.85
CA ASN A 23 -3.74 9.09 5.72
C ASN A 23 -4.32 7.91 4.94
N PHE A 24 -5.63 7.69 4.97
CA PHE A 24 -6.31 6.53 4.37
C PHE A 24 -7.39 6.89 3.35
N HIS A 25 -7.65 8.18 3.11
CA HIS A 25 -8.68 8.61 2.18
C HIS A 25 -8.40 8.05 0.78
N ARG A 26 -9.36 7.24 0.31
CA ARG A 26 -9.33 6.52 -0.98
C ARG A 26 -8.10 5.63 -1.17
N THR A 27 -7.49 5.11 -0.11
CA THR A 27 -6.31 4.23 -0.24
C THR A 27 -6.67 2.78 -0.52
N VAL A 28 -5.74 2.09 -1.18
CA VAL A 28 -5.66 0.63 -1.23
C VAL A 28 -4.36 0.24 -0.53
N VAL A 29 -4.46 -0.47 0.59
CA VAL A 29 -3.31 -0.90 1.39
C VAL A 29 -3.08 -2.39 1.18
N LEU A 30 -1.88 -2.78 0.79
CA LEU A 30 -1.45 -4.18 0.84
C LEU A 30 -0.95 -4.49 2.25
N MET A 31 -1.54 -5.49 2.91
CA MET A 31 -1.09 -5.92 4.22
C MET A 31 0.11 -6.86 4.09
N LEU A 32 1.28 -6.40 4.52
CA LEU A 32 2.54 -7.16 4.48
C LEU A 32 2.66 -8.10 5.67
N GLU A 33 2.21 -7.62 6.83
CA GLU A 33 2.22 -8.38 8.08
C GLU A 33 1.01 -8.01 8.93
N HIS A 34 0.40 -9.00 9.58
CA HIS A 34 -0.63 -8.80 10.58
C HIS A 34 -0.59 -9.98 11.55
N ASN A 35 -0.12 -9.73 12.75
CA ASN A 35 0.05 -10.71 13.82
C ASN A 35 -0.40 -10.07 15.15
N HIS A 36 -0.04 -10.70 16.28
CA HIS A 36 -0.42 -10.21 17.61
C HIS A 36 0.33 -8.94 18.04
N ASP A 37 1.50 -8.67 17.46
CA ASP A 37 2.32 -7.49 17.73
C ASP A 37 1.85 -6.26 16.93
N GLY A 38 1.04 -6.48 15.89
CA GLY A 38 0.41 -5.42 15.11
C GLY A 38 0.31 -5.74 13.63
N ALA A 39 0.26 -4.68 12.83
CA ALA A 39 0.09 -4.77 11.39
C ALA A 39 0.98 -3.78 10.65
N ILE A 40 1.54 -4.22 9.53
CA ILE A 40 2.34 -3.41 8.61
C ILE A 40 1.72 -3.53 7.22
N GLY A 41 1.40 -2.39 6.62
CA GLY A 41 0.89 -2.33 5.25
C GLY A 41 1.54 -1.20 4.47
N VAL A 42 1.39 -1.25 3.15
CA VAL A 42 1.90 -0.24 2.23
C VAL A 42 0.78 0.24 1.31
N VAL A 43 0.66 1.56 1.13
CA VAL A 43 -0.32 2.16 0.22
C VAL A 43 0.12 1.96 -1.23
N LEU A 44 -0.76 1.37 -2.05
CA LEU A 44 -0.47 1.03 -3.44
C LEU A 44 -0.91 2.08 -4.45
N ASN A 45 -1.74 3.06 -4.08
CA ASN A 45 -2.40 3.94 -5.05
C ASN A 45 -2.14 5.43 -4.80
N ARG A 46 -0.97 5.76 -4.25
CA ARG A 46 -0.49 7.14 -4.07
C ARG A 46 0.83 7.35 -4.82
N SER A 47 0.74 7.44 -6.14
CA SER A 47 1.90 7.75 -6.99
C SER A 47 2.44 9.16 -6.72
N ARG A 48 3.76 9.31 -6.74
CA ARG A 48 4.47 10.58 -6.77
C ARG A 48 4.90 10.91 -8.20
N PHE A 49 5.16 12.19 -8.47
CA PHE A 49 5.76 12.65 -9.72
C PHE A 49 7.28 12.42 -9.73
N VAL A 50 7.71 11.20 -9.38
CA VAL A 50 9.11 10.75 -9.40
C VAL A 50 9.13 9.39 -10.09
N GLY A 51 10.04 9.24 -11.06
CA GLY A 51 10.23 7.97 -11.75
C GLY A 51 10.84 6.93 -10.80
N GLY A 52 10.34 5.70 -10.82
CA GLY A 52 10.87 4.61 -10.01
C GLY A 52 12.35 4.36 -10.31
N SER A 53 12.77 4.40 -11.58
CA SER A 53 14.18 4.23 -11.95
C SER A 53 15.07 5.38 -11.48
N GLU A 54 14.52 6.58 -11.32
CA GLU A 54 15.21 7.73 -10.73
C GLU A 54 15.38 7.55 -9.22
N ALA A 55 14.33 7.07 -8.54
CA ALA A 55 14.34 6.85 -7.10
C ALA A 55 15.19 5.65 -6.67
N VAL A 56 15.19 4.56 -7.43
CA VAL A 56 15.91 3.31 -7.13
C VAL A 56 16.70 2.82 -8.36
N PRO A 57 17.78 3.53 -8.75
CA PRO A 57 18.50 3.26 -10.00
C PRO A 57 19.10 1.86 -10.07
N LEU A 58 19.54 1.31 -8.94
CA LEU A 58 20.10 -0.05 -8.88
C LEU A 58 19.08 -1.16 -9.14
N TRP A 59 17.79 -0.85 -9.15
CA TRP A 59 16.68 -1.79 -9.34
C TRP A 59 15.89 -1.50 -10.61
N ALA A 60 16.38 -0.60 -11.47
CA ALA A 60 15.64 -0.07 -12.61
C ALA A 60 15.15 -1.17 -13.59
N ASP A 61 15.90 -2.26 -13.72
CA ASP A 61 15.60 -3.41 -14.57
C ASP A 61 14.48 -4.32 -14.01
N ARG A 62 14.10 -4.13 -12.74
CA ARG A 62 13.09 -4.94 -12.03
C ARG A 62 11.75 -4.22 -11.83
N LEU A 63 11.64 -2.97 -12.27
CA LEU A 63 10.44 -2.17 -12.06
C LEU A 63 9.34 -2.53 -13.07
N ALA A 64 8.12 -2.72 -12.57
CA ALA A 64 6.95 -2.93 -13.41
C ALA A 64 6.37 -1.60 -13.92
N HIS A 65 5.87 -1.58 -15.15
CA HIS A 65 5.22 -0.40 -15.72
C HIS A 65 3.80 -0.19 -15.15
N PRO A 66 3.39 1.08 -14.88
CA PRO A 66 4.19 2.30 -14.97
C PRO A 66 5.12 2.40 -13.76
N CYS A 67 6.43 2.52 -14.00
CA CYS A 67 7.46 2.52 -12.96
C CYS A 67 7.46 3.86 -12.19
N GLN A 68 6.41 4.14 -11.44
CA GLN A 68 6.29 5.34 -10.60
C GLN A 68 6.66 5.00 -9.16
N LEU A 69 7.20 5.98 -8.44
CA LEU A 69 7.36 5.87 -6.99
C LEU A 69 6.01 6.09 -6.31
N HIS A 70 5.70 5.29 -5.29
CA HIS A 70 4.49 5.44 -4.49
C HIS A 70 4.85 5.85 -3.07
N ASP A 71 4.00 6.70 -2.48
CA ASP A 71 4.02 6.95 -1.05
C ASP A 71 3.43 5.73 -0.33
N GLY A 72 4.23 5.09 0.52
CA GLY A 72 3.84 3.89 1.23
C GLY A 72 2.89 4.14 2.41
N GLY A 73 2.73 5.39 2.83
CA GLY A 73 2.10 5.75 4.11
C GLY A 73 3.12 6.08 5.19
#